data_AF-A0AA38WUG5-F1
#
_entry.id   AF-A0AA38WUG5-F1
#
_cell.length_a   1.000
_cell.length_b   1.000
_cell.length_c   1.000
_cell.angle_alpha   90.00
_cell.angle_beta   90.00
_cell.angle_gamma   90.00
#
_symmetry.space_group_name_H-M   'P 1'
#
loop_
_entity.id
_entity.type
_entity.pdbx_description
1 polymer ?
#
loop_
_entity_poly.entity_id
_entity_poly.type
_entity_poly.pdbx_seq_one_letter_code
_entity_poly.pdbx_strand_id
1 'polypeptide(L)'
;MPPTKRPKGKTGPWSSPRVFNSSSPIVKTDIHAFLVRTISGWNSGTETYTEAEKRSIIDSLPPAYQKYEVDGAGHLTCPLATEFVLDDPYIKAAVQGFKTDITEGYYEKTWQNQARKAMQERRDGKFDPYLHEHTEDTFGDPGLDCDDLDEGVVDAEMESSDGEWMGKKTIKAKAPGHDKRASQSQTQMLRQKRKV
;
A
#
# COMPACT_ATOMS: atom_id res chain seq x y z
N MET A 1 -16.42 -18.03 43.31
CA MET A 1 -15.12 -18.50 42.79
C MET A 1 -14.31 -17.28 42.37
N PRO A 2 -13.09 -17.06 42.89
CA PRO A 2 -12.25 -15.97 42.41
C PRO A 2 -11.67 -16.30 41.01
N PRO A 3 -11.49 -15.30 40.13
CA PRO A 3 -10.95 -15.53 38.80
C PRO A 3 -9.47 -15.94 38.87
N THR A 4 -9.15 -17.09 38.29
CA THR A 4 -7.78 -17.59 38.15
C THR A 4 -6.97 -16.63 37.27
N LYS A 5 -5.89 -16.08 37.84
CA LYS A 5 -4.95 -15.20 37.11
C LYS A 5 -4.34 -15.99 35.95
N ARG A 6 -4.58 -15.53 34.72
CA ARG A 6 -3.93 -16.08 33.53
C ARG A 6 -2.41 -15.98 33.69
N PRO A 7 -1.64 -17.04 33.40
CA PRO A 7 -0.20 -16.98 33.48
C PRO A 7 0.31 -15.90 32.52
N LYS A 8 0.98 -14.88 33.06
CA LYS A 8 1.75 -13.92 32.25
C LYS A 8 2.94 -14.68 31.69
N GLY A 9 2.76 -15.28 30.51
CA GLY A 9 3.85 -15.86 29.75
C GLY A 9 4.96 -14.81 29.64
N LYS A 10 6.20 -15.21 29.94
CA LYS A 10 7.38 -14.37 29.72
C LYS A 10 7.58 -14.25 28.21
N THR A 11 6.82 -13.36 27.63
CA THR A 11 6.89 -12.98 26.23
C THR A 11 8.29 -12.42 25.99
N GLY A 12 9.15 -13.25 25.38
CA GLY A 12 10.54 -12.90 25.11
C GLY A 12 10.67 -11.69 24.19
N PRO A 13 11.89 -11.18 23.99
CA PRO A 13 12.16 -10.04 23.12
C PRO A 13 11.67 -10.26 21.68
N TRP A 14 11.49 -11.52 21.25
CA TRP A 14 11.13 -11.96 19.91
C TRP A 14 9.66 -12.38 19.73
N SER A 15 8.77 -11.90 20.59
CA SER A 15 7.35 -12.22 20.44
C SER A 15 6.67 -11.42 19.34
N SER A 16 5.71 -12.02 18.63
CA SER A 16 4.89 -11.36 17.59
C SER A 16 4.41 -9.94 17.97
N PRO A 17 3.84 -9.67 19.17
CA PRO A 17 3.40 -8.31 19.52
C PRO A 17 4.53 -7.31 19.77
N ARG A 18 5.76 -7.76 19.97
CA ARG A 18 6.92 -6.91 20.32
C ARG A 18 7.95 -6.81 19.18
N VAL A 19 7.90 -7.69 18.18
CA VAL A 19 8.90 -7.73 17.10
C VAL A 19 8.74 -6.55 16.15
N PHE A 20 7.53 -6.03 15.97
CA PHE A 20 7.24 -4.96 15.01
C PHE A 20 6.97 -3.60 15.67
N ASN A 21 7.45 -3.38 16.89
CA ASN A 21 7.37 -2.08 17.54
C ASN A 21 8.67 -1.29 17.36
N SER A 22 8.63 0.03 17.54
CA SER A 22 9.83 0.88 17.41
C SER A 22 10.91 0.58 18.46
N SER A 23 10.55 -0.10 19.55
CA SER A 23 11.48 -0.53 20.61
C SER A 23 12.07 -1.94 20.39
N SER A 24 11.80 -2.55 19.24
CA SER A 24 12.14 -3.93 18.97
C SER A 24 13.66 -4.08 18.78
N PRO A 25 14.23 -5.22 19.20
CA PRO A 25 15.66 -5.49 18.98
C PRO A 25 15.99 -5.75 17.50
N ILE A 26 14.98 -5.99 16.63
CA ILE A 26 15.18 -6.34 15.22
C ILE A 26 15.89 -5.24 14.43
N VAL A 27 15.70 -3.97 14.84
CA VAL A 27 16.36 -2.81 14.23
C VAL A 27 17.89 -2.91 14.36
N LYS A 28 18.36 -3.41 15.51
CA LYS A 28 19.79 -3.54 15.84
C LYS A 28 20.43 -4.81 15.26
N THR A 29 19.63 -5.81 14.89
CA THR A 29 20.15 -7.07 14.34
C THR A 29 20.47 -6.95 12.86
N ASP A 30 21.42 -7.77 12.39
CA ASP A 30 21.70 -7.91 10.97
C ASP A 30 20.69 -8.86 10.32
N ILE A 31 19.61 -8.27 9.79
CA ILE A 31 18.54 -9.00 9.10
C ILE A 31 19.05 -9.57 7.76
N HIS A 32 19.99 -8.88 7.10
CA HIS A 32 20.52 -9.33 5.81
C HIS A 32 21.35 -10.60 5.98
N ALA A 33 22.30 -10.60 6.93
CA ALA A 33 23.07 -11.80 7.27
C ALA A 33 22.18 -12.95 7.76
N PHE A 34 21.10 -12.63 8.49
CA PHE A 34 20.10 -13.62 8.88
C PHE A 34 19.44 -14.27 7.66
N LEU A 35 18.96 -13.50 6.68
CA LEU A 35 18.34 -14.02 5.44
C LEU A 35 19.31 -14.89 4.62
N VAL A 36 20.58 -14.49 4.51
CA VAL A 36 21.60 -15.32 3.85
C VAL A 36 21.79 -16.65 4.59
N ARG A 37 21.79 -16.61 5.93
CA ARG A 37 21.90 -17.82 6.75
C ARG A 37 20.68 -18.73 6.62
N THR A 38 19.47 -18.18 6.53
CA THR A 38 18.25 -18.99 6.39
C THR A 38 18.22 -19.72 5.05
N ILE A 39 18.65 -19.08 3.96
CA ILE A 39 18.67 -19.68 2.61
C ILE A 39 19.80 -20.70 2.47
N SER A 40 21.01 -20.39 2.94
CA SER A 40 22.12 -21.35 2.92
C SER A 40 21.86 -22.57 3.81
N GLY A 41 21.13 -22.39 4.92
CA GLY A 41 20.70 -23.47 5.81
C GLY A 41 19.56 -24.34 5.25
N TRP A 42 18.85 -23.88 4.22
CA TRP A 42 17.64 -24.52 3.71
C TRP A 42 17.87 -25.92 3.12
N ASN A 43 18.99 -26.05 2.38
CA ASN A 43 19.38 -27.27 1.66
C ASN A 43 20.47 -28.08 2.41
N SER A 44 21.06 -27.53 3.47
CA SER A 44 22.25 -28.11 4.13
C SER A 44 21.96 -29.28 5.08
N GLY A 45 20.78 -29.91 5.03
CA GLY A 45 20.44 -31.10 5.83
C GLY A 45 20.32 -30.90 7.35
N THR A 46 20.78 -29.77 7.88
CA THR A 46 20.39 -29.27 9.21
C THR A 46 18.92 -28.85 9.15
N GLU A 47 18.02 -29.70 9.63
CA GLU A 47 16.57 -29.47 9.74
C GLU A 47 16.25 -28.22 10.57
N THR A 48 16.42 -27.06 9.96
CA THR A 48 16.15 -25.77 10.60
C THR A 48 14.68 -25.35 10.39
N TYR A 49 14.04 -25.92 9.36
CA TYR A 49 12.66 -25.63 8.97
C TYR A 49 11.92 -26.91 8.63
N THR A 50 10.71 -27.05 9.17
CA THR A 50 9.75 -28.08 8.76
C THR A 50 9.26 -27.83 7.34
N GLU A 51 8.75 -28.87 6.67
CA GLU A 51 8.24 -28.71 5.29
C GLU A 51 7.07 -27.72 5.21
N ALA A 52 6.22 -27.66 6.25
CA ALA A 52 5.12 -26.70 6.32
C ALA A 52 5.63 -25.25 6.41
N GLU A 53 6.68 -25.00 7.19
CA GLU A 53 7.32 -23.68 7.26
C GLU A 53 7.99 -23.31 5.95
N LYS A 54 8.67 -24.27 5.31
CA LYS A 54 9.26 -24.09 3.98
C LYS A 54 8.22 -23.65 2.95
N ARG A 55 7.05 -24.32 2.91
CA ARG A 55 5.91 -23.93 2.06
C ARG A 55 5.41 -22.53 2.39
N SER A 56 5.18 -22.24 3.67
CA SER A 56 4.69 -20.92 4.09
C SER A 56 5.63 -19.78 3.71
N ILE A 57 6.95 -20.01 3.74
CA ILE A 57 7.95 -19.03 3.32
C ILE A 57 7.92 -18.87 1.80
N ILE A 58 7.83 -19.97 1.04
CA ILE A 58 7.71 -19.91 -0.43
C ILE A 58 6.45 -19.14 -0.84
N ASP A 59 5.31 -19.39 -0.19
CA ASP A 59 4.04 -18.71 -0.46
C ASP A 59 4.10 -17.20 -0.15
N SER A 60 5.01 -16.78 0.71
CA SER A 60 5.24 -15.36 1.04
C SER A 60 6.07 -14.60 -0.01
N LEU A 61 6.76 -15.32 -0.90
CA LEU A 61 7.56 -14.71 -1.96
C LEU A 61 6.66 -14.14 -3.07
N PRO A 62 7.14 -13.13 -3.82
CA PRO A 62 6.44 -12.64 -5.00
C PRO A 62 6.16 -13.79 -5.99
N PRO A 63 5.04 -13.75 -6.76
CA PRO A 63 4.64 -14.84 -7.65
C PRO A 63 5.73 -15.32 -8.63
N ALA A 64 6.64 -14.43 -9.03
CA ALA A 64 7.77 -14.76 -9.89
C ALA A 64 8.74 -15.79 -9.26
N TYR A 65 8.84 -15.81 -7.93
CA TYR A 65 9.78 -16.61 -7.14
C TYR A 65 9.11 -17.76 -6.38
N GLN A 66 7.82 -18.02 -6.59
CA GLN A 66 7.09 -19.13 -5.96
C GLN A 66 7.37 -20.49 -6.61
N LYS A 67 8.29 -20.56 -7.59
CA LYS A 67 8.63 -21.78 -8.31
C LYS A 67 9.61 -22.60 -7.49
N TYR A 68 9.13 -23.65 -6.84
CA TYR A 68 9.96 -24.56 -6.06
C TYR A 68 10.18 -25.88 -6.78
N GLU A 69 11.34 -26.49 -6.54
CA GLU A 69 11.65 -27.85 -6.96
C GLU A 69 11.68 -28.77 -5.74
N VAL A 70 11.31 -30.02 -5.96
CA VAL A 70 11.38 -31.06 -4.94
C VAL A 70 12.62 -31.91 -5.21
N ASP A 71 13.50 -32.03 -4.22
CA ASP A 71 14.70 -32.84 -4.32
C ASP A 71 14.35 -34.34 -4.44
N GLY A 72 15.30 -35.19 -4.84
CA GLY A 72 15.10 -36.63 -5.02
C GLY A 72 14.63 -37.37 -3.75
N ALA A 73 14.77 -36.75 -2.58
CA ALA A 73 14.27 -37.22 -1.29
C ALA A 73 12.87 -36.70 -0.91
N GLY A 74 12.20 -35.92 -1.76
CA GLY A 74 10.87 -35.37 -1.50
C GLY A 74 10.87 -34.03 -0.74
N HIS A 75 12.03 -33.40 -0.51
CA HIS A 75 12.13 -32.15 0.23
C HIS A 75 12.03 -30.92 -0.68
N LEU A 76 11.39 -29.86 -0.18
CA LEU A 76 11.31 -28.57 -0.88
C LEU A 76 12.67 -27.87 -0.91
N THR A 77 13.15 -27.60 -2.11
CA THR A 77 14.34 -26.80 -2.37
C THR A 77 13.98 -25.32 -2.31
N CYS A 78 14.89 -24.49 -1.79
CA CYS A 78 14.67 -23.04 -1.79
C CYS A 78 14.64 -22.53 -3.24
N PRO A 79 13.63 -21.74 -3.65
CA PRO A 79 13.55 -21.18 -4.99
C PRO A 79 14.56 -20.05 -5.23
N LEU A 80 15.20 -19.55 -4.18
CA LEU A 80 16.16 -18.45 -4.22
C LEU A 80 17.59 -18.98 -4.06
N ALA A 81 18.50 -18.47 -4.89
CA ALA A 81 19.92 -18.70 -4.73
C ALA A 81 20.48 -17.83 -3.58
N THR A 82 21.48 -18.35 -2.85
CA THR A 82 22.17 -17.59 -1.80
C THR A 82 22.80 -16.32 -2.34
N GLU A 83 23.45 -16.40 -3.52
CA GLU A 83 24.09 -15.26 -4.20
C GLU A 83 23.11 -14.13 -4.50
N PHE A 84 21.87 -14.49 -4.89
CA PHE A 84 20.83 -13.50 -5.15
C PHE A 84 20.54 -12.68 -3.89
N VAL A 85 20.38 -13.31 -2.73
CA VAL A 85 20.12 -12.57 -1.49
C VAL A 85 21.35 -11.82 -0.98
N LEU A 86 22.55 -12.33 -1.26
CA LEU A 86 23.80 -11.72 -0.82
C LEU A 86 24.12 -10.43 -1.60
N ASP A 87 23.95 -10.44 -2.93
CA ASP A 87 24.40 -9.36 -3.79
C ASP A 87 23.28 -8.40 -4.23
N ASP A 88 22.02 -8.82 -4.17
CA ASP A 88 20.93 -8.00 -4.70
C ASP A 88 20.78 -6.64 -3.95
N PRO A 89 20.87 -5.52 -4.69
CA PRO A 89 20.79 -4.19 -4.09
C PRO A 89 19.38 -3.87 -3.60
N TYR A 90 18.33 -4.44 -4.20
CA TYR A 90 16.95 -4.22 -3.78
C TYR A 90 16.67 -4.85 -2.43
N ILE A 91 17.19 -6.04 -2.15
CA ILE A 91 17.08 -6.70 -0.85
C ILE A 91 17.80 -5.88 0.22
N LYS A 92 19.02 -5.40 -0.06
CA LYS A 92 19.76 -4.55 0.87
C LYS A 92 18.99 -3.26 1.19
N ALA A 93 18.45 -2.60 0.17
CA ALA A 93 17.64 -1.40 0.33
C ALA A 93 16.33 -1.69 1.09
N ALA A 94 15.64 -2.79 0.76
CA ALA A 94 14.40 -3.20 1.42
C ALA A 94 14.61 -3.51 2.91
N VAL A 95 15.74 -4.13 3.29
CA VAL A 95 16.10 -4.36 4.70
C VAL A 95 16.28 -3.04 5.45
N GLN A 96 16.93 -2.05 4.83
CA GLN A 96 17.09 -0.73 5.46
C GLN A 96 15.77 0.04 5.55
N GLY A 97 14.95 0.00 4.50
CA GLY A 97 13.60 0.56 4.50
C GLY A 97 12.75 -0.06 5.60
N PHE A 98 12.73 -1.39 5.70
CA PHE A 98 12.02 -2.11 6.75
C PHE A 98 12.45 -1.70 8.16
N LYS A 99 13.75 -1.52 8.41
CA LYS A 99 14.25 -1.02 9.70
C LYS A 99 13.75 0.39 9.98
N THR A 100 13.76 1.25 8.98
CA THR A 100 13.27 2.63 9.07
C THR A 100 11.78 2.66 9.39
N ASP A 101 10.98 1.88 8.66
CA ASP A 101 9.53 1.75 8.87
C ASP A 101 9.18 1.24 10.28
N ILE A 102 9.99 0.33 10.83
CA ILE A 102 9.84 -0.11 12.24
C ILE A 102 10.17 1.03 13.19
N THR A 103 11.27 1.76 12.98
CA THR A 103 11.63 2.88 13.86
C THR A 103 10.59 4.00 13.83
N GLU A 104 10.00 4.26 12.67
CA GLU A 104 8.92 5.24 12.47
C GLU A 104 7.57 4.74 13.00
N GLY A 105 7.46 3.45 13.33
CA GLY A 105 6.28 2.87 13.96
C GLY A 105 5.15 2.54 12.98
N TYR A 106 5.44 2.40 11.68
CA TYR A 106 4.42 2.10 10.68
C TYR A 106 3.77 0.73 10.84
N TYR A 107 4.46 -0.18 11.53
CA TYR A 107 3.90 -1.48 11.87
C TYR A 107 3.13 -1.50 13.20
N GLU A 108 3.03 -0.36 13.89
CA GLU A 108 2.20 -0.26 15.08
C GLU A 108 0.71 -0.31 14.72
N LYS A 109 -0.07 -0.95 15.59
CA LYS A 109 -1.50 -1.17 15.36
C LYS A 109 -2.29 0.13 15.23
N THR A 110 -1.87 1.18 15.94
CA THR A 110 -2.43 2.53 15.86
C THR A 110 -2.27 3.09 14.46
N TRP A 111 -1.05 3.06 13.92
CA TRP A 111 -0.75 3.53 12.57
C TRP A 111 -1.50 2.71 11.51
N GLN A 112 -1.45 1.38 11.59
CA GLN A 112 -2.16 0.51 10.65
C GLN A 112 -3.69 0.74 10.65
N ASN A 113 -4.25 1.07 11.81
CA ASN A 113 -5.67 1.41 11.91
C ASN A 113 -5.98 2.76 11.27
N GLN A 114 -5.14 3.76 11.48
CA GLN A 114 -5.26 5.07 10.84
C GLN A 114 -5.14 4.95 9.32
N ALA A 115 -4.13 4.22 8.82
CA ALA A 115 -3.92 3.98 7.40
C ALA A 115 -5.13 3.28 6.75
N ARG A 116 -5.69 2.25 7.40
CA ARG A 116 -6.89 1.55 6.92
C ARG A 116 -8.11 2.48 6.89
N LYS A 117 -8.27 3.32 7.92
CA LYS A 117 -9.36 4.30 7.97
C LYS A 117 -9.21 5.34 6.86
N ALA A 118 -8.01 5.87 6.64
CA ALA A 118 -7.73 6.82 5.56
C ALA A 118 -7.99 6.22 4.17
N MET A 119 -7.60 4.96 3.92
CA MET A 119 -7.92 4.27 2.67
C MET A 119 -9.43 4.11 2.47
N GLN A 120 -10.16 3.77 3.53
CA GLN A 120 -11.62 3.66 3.49
C GLN A 120 -12.27 5.02 3.19
N GLU A 121 -11.84 6.09 3.85
CA GLU A 121 -12.38 7.44 3.64
C GLU A 121 -12.11 7.97 2.23
N ARG A 122 -10.92 7.69 1.67
CA ARG A 122 -10.60 7.98 0.26
C ARG A 122 -11.50 7.21 -0.69
N ARG A 123 -11.73 5.92 -0.43
CA ARG A 123 -12.66 5.11 -1.22
C ARG A 123 -14.09 5.61 -1.14
N ASP A 124 -14.51 6.07 0.03
CA ASP A 124 -15.85 6.60 0.28
C ASP A 124 -16.00 8.06 -0.22
N GLY A 125 -14.98 8.63 -0.86
CA GLY A 125 -14.99 9.99 -1.40
C GLY A 125 -15.06 11.08 -0.33
N LYS A 126 -14.79 10.76 0.95
CA LYS A 126 -14.80 11.74 2.06
C LYS A 126 -13.57 12.64 2.07
N PHE A 127 -12.52 12.24 1.36
CA PHE A 127 -11.32 13.04 1.20
C PHE A 127 -11.55 14.25 0.28
N ASP A 128 -12.42 14.13 -0.74
CA ASP A 128 -12.73 15.22 -1.67
C ASP A 128 -13.46 16.41 -1.01
N PRO A 129 -14.45 16.21 -0.10
CA PRO A 129 -15.05 17.31 0.66
C PRO A 129 -14.07 18.04 1.56
N TYR A 130 -13.19 17.31 2.26
CA TYR A 130 -12.17 17.92 3.13
C TYR A 130 -11.14 18.70 2.31
N LEU A 131 -10.71 18.14 1.18
CA LEU A 131 -9.80 18.82 0.27
C LEU A 131 -10.45 20.06 -0.35
N HIS A 132 -11.73 20.00 -0.70
CA HIS A 132 -12.52 21.12 -1.22
C HIS A 132 -12.74 22.23 -0.19
N GLU A 133 -12.93 21.88 1.09
CA GLU A 133 -13.11 22.88 2.17
C GLU A 133 -11.79 23.59 2.53
N HIS A 134 -10.65 22.92 2.35
CA HIS A 134 -9.32 23.47 2.64
C HIS A 134 -8.50 23.82 1.38
N THR A 135 -9.11 23.92 0.20
CA THR A 135 -8.40 24.35 -1.02
C THR A 135 -7.86 25.77 -0.85
N GLU A 136 -8.65 26.67 -0.31
CA GLU A 136 -8.27 28.06 -0.05
C GLU A 136 -7.16 28.17 1.00
N ASP A 137 -7.18 27.34 2.05
CA ASP A 137 -6.11 27.36 3.08
C ASP A 137 -4.79 26.73 2.60
N THR A 138 -4.87 25.70 1.75
CA THR A 138 -3.69 24.91 1.35
C THR A 138 -3.04 25.45 0.08
N PHE A 139 -3.82 26.05 -0.81
CA PHE A 139 -3.39 26.53 -2.13
C PHE A 139 -3.78 27.98 -2.40
N GLY A 140 -4.60 28.62 -1.57
CA GLY A 140 -4.82 30.06 -1.64
C GLY A 140 -3.57 30.75 -1.12
N ASP A 141 -2.79 31.32 -2.03
CA ASP A 141 -1.80 32.32 -1.69
C ASP A 141 -2.54 33.58 -1.21
N PRO A 142 -2.41 34.01 0.06
CA PRO A 142 -3.00 35.26 0.53
C PRO A 142 -2.24 36.50 0.01
N GLY A 143 -1.24 36.33 -0.87
CA GLY A 143 -0.31 37.37 -1.30
C GLY A 143 -0.66 38.15 -2.56
N LEU A 144 -1.78 37.89 -3.24
CA LEU A 144 -2.19 38.68 -4.41
C LEU A 144 -3.52 39.40 -4.15
N ASP A 145 -3.46 40.34 -3.21
CA ASP A 145 -4.34 41.51 -3.21
C ASP A 145 -4.05 42.29 -4.51
N CYS A 146 -4.73 41.93 -5.58
CA CYS A 146 -4.69 42.65 -6.85
C CYS A 146 -5.57 43.91 -6.75
N ASP A 147 -5.17 44.85 -5.89
CA ASP A 147 -5.70 46.22 -5.82
C ASP A 147 -4.61 47.29 -6.08
N ASP A 148 -3.40 46.89 -6.51
CA ASP A 148 -2.33 47.82 -6.90
C ASP A 148 -1.64 47.34 -8.20
N LEU A 149 -2.35 47.45 -9.32
CA LEU A 149 -1.71 47.48 -10.65
C LEU A 149 -2.02 48.83 -11.30
N ASP A 150 -1.16 49.79 -10.97
CA ASP A 150 -0.90 51.00 -11.74
C ASP A 150 -0.68 50.65 -13.22
N GLU A 151 -1.25 51.44 -14.12
CA GLU A 151 -1.11 51.28 -15.57
C GLU A 151 0.36 51.38 -15.98
N GLY A 152 0.99 50.23 -16.21
CA GLY A 152 2.37 50.16 -16.70
C GLY A 152 2.55 49.00 -17.66
N VAL A 153 2.25 49.24 -18.93
CA VAL A 153 2.61 48.39 -20.08
C VAL A 153 4.08 47.93 -19.97
N VAL A 154 4.34 46.61 -19.93
CA VAL A 154 5.27 45.88 -20.83
C VAL A 154 5.23 44.35 -20.60
N ASP A 155 5.04 43.64 -21.71
CA ASP A 155 5.46 42.27 -22.06
C ASP A 155 5.00 41.06 -21.22
N ALA A 156 3.92 40.46 -21.73
CA ALA A 156 3.49 39.11 -21.44
C ALA A 156 4.40 38.08 -22.13
N GLU A 157 5.35 37.51 -21.39
CA GLU A 157 5.79 36.13 -21.59
C GLU A 157 5.67 35.36 -20.27
N MET A 158 4.43 35.15 -19.85
CA MET A 158 4.09 34.16 -18.82
C MET A 158 4.06 32.80 -19.52
N GLU A 159 5.22 32.17 -19.63
CA GLU A 159 5.38 30.82 -20.16
C GLU A 159 4.73 29.83 -19.18
N SER A 160 3.42 29.65 -19.36
CA SER A 160 2.60 28.63 -18.70
C SER A 160 3.09 27.26 -19.14
N SER A 161 4.07 26.73 -18.39
CA SER A 161 4.59 25.37 -18.51
C SER A 161 3.55 24.34 -18.05
N ASP A 162 2.44 24.24 -18.77
CA ASP A 162 1.51 23.11 -18.66
C ASP A 162 2.04 21.97 -19.53
N GLY A 163 2.51 20.92 -18.86
CA GLY A 163 3.16 19.77 -19.48
C GLY A 163 2.21 19.03 -20.43
N GLU A 164 2.46 19.17 -21.72
CA GLU A 164 1.78 18.52 -22.82
C GLU A 164 1.96 16.99 -22.77
N TRP A 165 1.06 16.29 -22.08
CA TRP A 165 0.94 14.82 -22.17
C TRP A 165 0.30 14.45 -23.52
N MET A 166 1.12 14.37 -24.55
CA MET A 166 0.79 13.81 -25.86
C MET A 166 0.38 12.33 -25.74
N GLY A 167 -0.93 12.09 -25.63
CA GLY A 167 -1.58 10.78 -25.70
C GLY A 167 -2.69 10.77 -26.75
N LYS A 168 -2.33 10.77 -28.03
CA LYS A 168 -3.26 10.67 -29.17
C LYS A 168 -4.15 9.42 -29.08
N LYS A 169 -5.44 9.59 -28.81
CA LYS A 169 -6.52 8.72 -29.32
C LYS A 169 -7.70 9.57 -29.76
N THR A 170 -7.79 9.79 -31.07
CA THR A 170 -8.93 10.41 -31.74
C THR A 170 -10.17 9.53 -31.59
N ILE A 171 -11.16 9.97 -30.80
CA ILE A 171 -12.55 9.49 -30.91
C ILE A 171 -13.30 10.52 -31.75
N LYS A 172 -13.70 10.10 -32.94
CA LYS A 172 -14.40 10.93 -33.94
C LYS A 172 -15.84 11.16 -33.49
N ALA A 173 -16.15 12.35 -32.99
CA ALA A 173 -17.52 12.79 -32.74
C ALA A 173 -18.23 13.04 -34.07
N LYS A 174 -19.42 12.46 -34.25
CA LYS A 174 -20.35 12.77 -35.36
C LYS A 174 -21.61 13.38 -34.75
N ALA A 175 -21.85 14.66 -35.06
CA ALA A 175 -23.06 15.40 -34.72
C ALA A 175 -24.11 15.29 -35.86
N PRO A 176 -25.27 15.97 -35.78
CA PRO A 176 -26.55 15.34 -35.45
C PRO A 176 -27.50 15.26 -36.65
N GLY A 177 -28.36 14.24 -36.66
CA GLY A 177 -29.42 14.06 -37.66
C GLY A 177 -30.79 14.03 -36.97
N HIS A 178 -31.58 15.05 -37.26
CA HIS A 178 -32.95 15.26 -36.82
C HIS A 178 -33.87 14.22 -37.48
N ASP A 179 -34.64 13.43 -36.72
CA ASP A 179 -35.92 12.91 -37.21
C ASP A 179 -36.88 12.53 -36.08
N LYS A 180 -38.17 12.77 -36.36
CA LYS A 180 -39.27 12.91 -35.40
C LYS A 180 -39.89 11.56 -35.02
N ARG A 181 -40.45 11.53 -33.79
CA ARG A 181 -41.86 11.25 -33.44
C ARG A 181 -42.11 10.08 -32.45
N ALA A 182 -43.08 10.37 -31.58
CA ALA A 182 -44.01 9.49 -30.85
C ALA A 182 -43.62 8.98 -29.45
N SER A 183 -43.95 9.82 -28.46
CA SER A 183 -44.79 9.50 -27.28
C SER A 183 -44.99 8.03 -26.87
N GLN A 184 -44.55 7.68 -25.66
CA GLN A 184 -45.45 7.16 -24.63
C GLN A 184 -44.78 7.19 -23.25
N SER A 185 -45.24 8.11 -22.42
CA SER A 185 -45.05 8.15 -20.98
C SER A 185 -45.90 7.06 -20.32
N GLN A 186 -45.29 6.20 -19.51
CA GLN A 186 -46.03 5.47 -18.49
C GLN A 186 -45.23 5.41 -17.18
N THR A 187 -45.47 6.44 -16.37
CA THR A 187 -45.22 6.47 -14.94
C THR A 187 -46.07 5.38 -14.28
N GLN A 188 -45.46 4.38 -13.65
CA GLN A 188 -46.15 3.51 -12.69
C GLN A 188 -45.65 3.83 -11.29
N MET A 189 -46.48 4.58 -10.57
CA MET A 189 -46.42 4.73 -9.12
C MET A 189 -47.20 3.61 -8.41
N LEU A 190 -46.71 3.32 -7.20
CA LEU A 190 -47.41 2.77 -6.02
C LEU A 190 -48.12 1.41 -6.15
N ARG A 191 -47.66 0.45 -5.32
CA ARG A 191 -48.56 -0.09 -4.28
C ARG A 191 -47.82 -0.78 -3.13
N GLN A 192 -47.82 -0.12 -1.98
CA GLN A 192 -47.69 -0.74 -0.67
C GLN A 192 -48.84 -1.74 -0.46
N LYS A 193 -48.54 -2.90 0.12
CA LYS A 193 -49.52 -3.75 0.79
C LYS A 193 -49.00 -4.13 2.17
N ARG A 194 -49.62 -3.55 3.19
CA ARG A 194 -49.71 -4.10 4.55
C ARG A 194 -50.74 -5.24 4.54
N LYS A 195 -50.48 -6.31 5.31
CA LYS A 195 -51.47 -7.20 5.93
C LYS A 195 -50.82 -7.69 7.23
N VAL A 196 -51.32 -7.18 8.37
CA VAL A 196 -52.23 -7.84 9.34
C VAL A 196 -51.53 -9.02 10.00
#